data_AF-A0A5C8RVH9-F1
#
_entry.id   AF-A0A5C8RVH9-F1
#
_cell.length_a   1.000
_cell.length_b   1.000
_cell.length_c   1.000
_cell.angle_alpha   90.00
_cell.angle_beta   90.00
_cell.angle_gamma   90.00
#
_symmetry.space_group_name_H-M   'P 1'
#
loop_
_entity.id
_entity.type
_entity.pdbx_description
1 polymer ?
#
loop_
_entity_poly.entity_id
_entity_poly.type
_entity_poly.pdbx_seq_one_letter_code
_entity_poly.pdbx_strand_id
1 'polypeptide(L)'
;PVADPVDARTALPAVALARLLVSLCAPIFIALTGVAAYLFGTRHTLAETRAYLLKRGLVLMALEVLYLSELYWGVASPTLWLQVIWCIGICMIVLAAMIGLPRPVLFAVGLLIVGGHNLLDPIHLQPDQPFFAVWAMLHQRDVIALPFGLVAKTTYPVLPWIGVIVLGYAVGPWFLPKFATHTRERRFMALGCGMLVAFVILRLANGYGDKSWFVVEGDALRTTLSFVSLTKYPPSLLFLLLTLGIGALLLVALERM
;
A
#
# COMPACT_ATOMS: atom_id res chain seq x y z
N PRO A 1 20.51 0.13 -5.97
CA PRO A 1 19.04 0.22 -5.75
C PRO A 1 18.28 -0.48 -6.88
N VAL A 2 17.27 -1.29 -6.55
CA VAL A 2 16.42 -1.94 -7.57
C VAL A 2 15.42 -0.91 -8.11
N ALA A 3 15.24 -0.86 -9.43
CA ALA A 3 14.27 0.00 -10.09
C ALA A 3 12.83 -0.34 -9.68
N ASP A 4 11.93 0.64 -9.82
CA ASP A 4 10.51 0.48 -9.57
C ASP A 4 9.68 1.01 -10.77
N PRO A 5 8.99 0.15 -11.54
CA PRO A 5 9.01 -1.31 -11.46
C PRO A 5 10.39 -1.89 -11.85
N VAL A 6 10.59 -3.19 -11.62
CA VAL A 6 11.83 -3.89 -11.98
C VAL A 6 11.99 -3.90 -13.51
N ASP A 7 13.15 -3.51 -14.02
CA ASP A 7 13.42 -3.61 -15.46
C ASP A 7 13.67 -5.06 -15.87
N ALA A 8 12.72 -5.64 -16.61
CA ALA A 8 12.78 -7.01 -17.09
C ALA A 8 13.92 -7.30 -18.08
N ARG A 9 14.55 -6.26 -18.66
CA ARG A 9 15.69 -6.40 -19.58
C ARG A 9 17.04 -6.49 -18.87
N THR A 10 17.12 -6.11 -17.61
CA THR A 10 18.43 -6.00 -16.93
C THR A 10 18.42 -6.67 -15.57
N ALA A 11 17.26 -6.82 -14.93
CA ALA A 11 17.16 -7.40 -13.61
C ALA A 11 17.48 -8.90 -13.61
N LEU A 12 18.17 -9.32 -12.55
CA LEU A 12 18.33 -10.73 -12.22
C LEU A 12 16.96 -11.32 -11.86
N PRO A 13 16.54 -12.45 -12.49
CA PRO A 13 15.23 -13.06 -12.22
C PRO A 13 14.98 -13.36 -10.74
N ALA A 14 16.02 -13.83 -10.03
CA ALA A 14 15.95 -14.11 -8.60
C ALA A 14 15.63 -12.86 -7.76
N VAL A 15 16.20 -11.71 -8.12
CA VAL A 15 15.94 -10.43 -7.43
C VAL A 15 14.50 -9.95 -7.68
N ALA A 16 14.01 -10.10 -8.92
CA ALA A 16 12.63 -9.76 -9.27
C ALA A 16 11.62 -10.63 -8.49
N LEU A 17 11.86 -11.93 -8.41
CA LEU A 17 11.01 -12.86 -7.66
C LEU A 17 11.05 -12.60 -6.15
N ALA A 18 12.25 -12.41 -5.59
CA ALA A 18 12.41 -12.07 -4.18
C ALA A 18 11.66 -10.76 -3.85
N ARG A 19 11.77 -9.74 -4.69
CA ARG A 19 11.03 -8.47 -4.54
C ARG A 19 9.52 -8.71 -4.55
N LEU A 20 9.00 -9.56 -5.43
CA LEU A 20 7.57 -9.87 -5.49
C LEU A 20 7.10 -10.55 -4.19
N LEU A 21 7.81 -11.57 -3.72
CA LEU A 21 7.45 -12.33 -2.51
C LEU A 21 7.45 -11.45 -1.26
N VAL A 22 8.49 -10.64 -1.05
CA VAL A 22 8.55 -9.75 0.13
C VAL A 22 7.56 -8.58 0.04
N SER A 23 7.00 -8.31 -1.14
CA SER A 23 6.04 -7.24 -1.36
C SER A 23 4.63 -7.57 -0.90
N LEU A 24 4.34 -8.82 -0.55
CA LEU A 24 3.06 -9.21 0.08
C LEU A 24 2.87 -8.58 1.46
N CYS A 25 3.97 -8.35 2.20
CA CYS A 25 3.91 -7.93 3.59
C CYS A 25 3.20 -6.59 3.80
N ALA A 26 3.62 -5.53 3.08
CA ALA A 26 3.11 -4.17 3.34
C ALA A 26 1.60 -4.01 3.06
N PRO A 27 1.04 -4.44 1.91
CA PRO A 27 -0.40 -4.36 1.65
C PRO A 27 -1.23 -5.13 2.67
N ILE A 28 -0.83 -6.38 2.96
CA ILE A 28 -1.54 -7.23 3.91
C ILE A 28 -1.50 -6.60 5.31
N PHE A 29 -0.34 -6.15 5.77
CA PHE A 29 -0.19 -5.54 7.08
C PHE A 29 -1.03 -4.26 7.24
N ILE A 30 -1.06 -3.40 6.23
CA ILE A 30 -1.87 -2.17 6.24
C ILE A 30 -3.36 -2.52 6.24
N ALA A 31 -3.81 -3.47 5.42
CA ALA A 31 -5.20 -3.92 5.42
C ALA A 31 -5.60 -4.50 6.79
N LEU A 32 -4.77 -5.35 7.38
CA LEU A 32 -4.98 -5.92 8.72
C LEU A 32 -4.94 -4.86 9.82
N THR A 33 -4.14 -3.80 9.67
CA THR A 33 -4.14 -2.65 10.58
C THR A 33 -5.50 -1.95 10.57
N GLY A 34 -6.11 -1.79 9.40
CA GLY A 34 -7.49 -1.29 9.27
C GLY A 34 -8.51 -2.20 9.97
N VAL A 35 -8.41 -3.53 9.78
CA VAL A 35 -9.25 -4.51 10.48
C VAL A 35 -9.09 -4.41 11.99
N ALA A 36 -7.84 -4.34 12.48
CA ALA A 36 -7.54 -4.21 13.90
C ALA A 36 -8.11 -2.92 14.49
N ALA A 37 -8.04 -1.80 13.74
CA ALA A 37 -8.64 -0.54 14.14
C ALA A 37 -10.17 -0.63 14.28
N TYR A 38 -10.84 -1.35 13.37
CA TYR A 38 -12.27 -1.62 13.48
C TYR A 38 -12.58 -2.42 14.75
N LEU A 39 -11.87 -3.54 14.96
CA LEU A 39 -12.07 -4.40 16.13
C LEU A 39 -11.81 -3.67 17.45
N PHE A 40 -10.79 -2.80 17.51
CA PHE A 40 -10.53 -1.95 18.66
C PHE A 40 -11.73 -1.04 18.96
N GLY A 41 -12.30 -0.40 17.93
CA GLY A 41 -13.48 0.46 18.06
C GLY A 41 -14.78 -0.25 18.44
N THR A 42 -14.84 -1.59 18.37
CA THR A 42 -16.01 -2.33 18.89
C THR A 42 -16.04 -2.41 20.41
N ARG A 43 -14.92 -2.14 21.07
CA ARG A 43 -14.75 -2.22 22.54
C ARG A 43 -14.50 -0.86 23.20
N HIS A 44 -14.45 0.20 22.40
CA HIS A 44 -14.10 1.56 22.84
C HIS A 44 -15.02 2.58 22.18
N THR A 45 -15.09 3.77 22.76
CA THR A 45 -15.80 4.88 22.14
C THR A 45 -15.10 5.36 20.86
N LEU A 46 -15.82 6.11 20.03
CA LEU A 46 -15.25 6.74 18.84
C LEU A 46 -14.06 7.65 19.19
N ALA A 47 -14.18 8.44 20.27
CA ALA A 47 -13.13 9.35 20.72
C ALA A 47 -11.86 8.60 21.16
N GLU A 48 -12.01 7.51 21.93
CA GLU A 48 -10.89 6.67 22.35
C GLU A 48 -10.21 5.99 21.16
N THR A 49 -10.99 5.50 20.20
CA THR A 49 -10.46 4.88 18.97
C THR A 49 -9.68 5.89 18.13
N ARG A 50 -10.20 7.12 17.98
CA ARG A 50 -9.49 8.22 17.30
C ARG A 50 -8.18 8.55 18.01
N ALA A 51 -8.22 8.72 19.32
CA ALA A 51 -7.03 9.04 20.12
C ALA A 51 -6.00 7.91 20.05
N TYR A 52 -6.43 6.65 20.09
CA TYR A 52 -5.56 5.48 19.94
C TYR A 52 -4.82 5.50 18.59
N LEU A 53 -5.56 5.68 17.49
CA LEU A 53 -4.99 5.72 16.15
C LEU A 53 -4.03 6.90 15.95
N LEU A 54 -4.40 8.08 16.44
CA LEU A 54 -3.55 9.28 16.40
C LEU A 54 -2.24 9.06 17.17
N LYS A 55 -2.32 8.60 18.43
CA LYS A 55 -1.13 8.37 19.26
C LYS A 55 -0.21 7.32 18.63
N ARG A 56 -0.76 6.17 18.22
CA ARG A 56 0.02 5.10 17.58
C ARG A 56 0.63 5.58 16.26
N GLY A 57 -0.14 6.29 15.43
CA GLY A 57 0.35 6.81 14.16
C GLY A 57 1.50 7.79 14.32
N LEU A 58 1.39 8.73 15.26
CA LEU A 58 2.46 9.67 15.60
C LEU A 58 3.72 8.96 16.14
N VAL A 59 3.55 7.93 16.98
CA VAL A 59 4.68 7.13 17.48
C VAL A 59 5.40 6.42 16.34
N LEU A 60 4.67 5.82 15.38
CA LEU A 60 5.29 5.17 14.22
C LEU A 60 6.03 6.16 13.32
N MET A 61 5.46 7.33 13.07
CA MET A 61 6.13 8.40 12.32
C MET A 61 7.40 8.89 13.02
N ALA A 62 7.33 9.10 14.34
CA ALA A 62 8.47 9.52 15.14
C ALA A 62 9.57 8.45 15.16
N LEU A 63 9.21 7.16 15.29
CA LEU A 63 10.17 6.05 15.24
C LEU A 63 10.91 6.01 13.90
N GLU A 64 10.22 6.22 12.78
CA GLU A 64 10.86 6.25 11.46
C GLU A 64 11.84 7.43 11.34
N VAL A 65 11.40 8.63 11.71
CA VAL A 65 12.16 9.87 11.50
C VAL A 65 13.33 9.99 12.48
N LEU A 66 13.10 9.65 13.76
CA LEU A 66 14.08 9.89 14.83
C LEU A 66 15.03 8.72 15.06
N TYR A 67 14.61 7.49 14.79
CA TYR A 67 15.41 6.31 15.10
C TYR A 67 15.87 5.59 13.83
N LEU A 68 14.94 5.22 12.95
CA LEU A 68 15.29 4.41 11.78
C LEU A 68 16.06 5.20 10.72
N SER A 69 15.68 6.46 10.47
CA SER A 69 16.37 7.31 9.51
C SER A 69 17.84 7.53 9.89
N GLU A 70 18.14 7.77 11.16
CA GLU A 70 19.50 7.94 11.68
C GLU A 70 20.33 6.66 11.53
N LEU A 71 19.73 5.48 11.74
CA LEU A 71 20.42 4.20 11.55
C LEU A 71 20.90 4.00 10.09
N TYR A 72 20.26 4.65 9.11
CA TYR A 72 20.69 4.64 7.71
C TYR A 72 21.75 5.71 7.38
N TRP A 73 22.04 6.67 8.26
CA TRP A 73 23.03 7.73 8.03
C TRP A 73 24.48 7.23 8.11
N GLY A 74 24.71 6.01 8.62
CA GLY A 74 26.03 5.37 8.58
C GLY A 74 26.54 5.02 7.17
N VAL A 75 25.72 5.19 6.12
CA VAL A 75 26.04 4.80 4.72
C VAL A 75 25.74 5.93 3.71
N ALA A 76 25.08 7.03 4.11
CA ALA A 76 24.67 8.10 3.21
C ALA A 76 24.56 9.47 3.93
N SER A 77 24.53 10.56 3.15
CA SER A 77 24.24 11.92 3.64
C SER A 77 22.93 11.94 4.47
N PRO A 78 22.83 12.74 5.56
CA PRO A 78 21.69 12.72 6.46
C PRO A 78 20.36 12.93 5.73
N THR A 79 19.65 11.81 5.56
CA THR A 79 18.41 11.67 4.78
C THR A 79 17.32 11.08 5.65
N LEU A 80 16.17 11.76 5.72
CA LEU A 80 14.96 11.21 6.34
C LEU A 80 14.27 10.28 5.35
N TRP A 81 14.31 8.98 5.63
CA TRP A 81 13.67 7.99 4.79
C TRP A 81 12.23 7.79 5.24
N LEU A 82 11.28 8.32 4.48
CA LEU A 82 9.85 8.13 4.78
C LEU A 82 9.40 6.78 4.20
N GLN A 83 9.68 5.68 4.90
CA GLN A 83 9.36 4.32 4.45
C GLN A 83 8.00 3.84 5.01
N VAL A 84 7.84 2.51 5.05
CA VAL A 84 6.56 1.83 5.31
C VAL A 84 6.00 2.16 6.70
N ILE A 85 6.84 2.30 7.73
CA ILE A 85 6.37 2.55 9.11
C ILE A 85 5.79 3.96 9.22
N TRP A 86 6.46 4.95 8.64
CA TRP A 86 5.92 6.31 8.54
C TRP A 86 4.62 6.36 7.74
N CYS A 87 4.56 5.63 6.61
CA CYS A 87 3.35 5.51 5.80
C CYS A 87 2.17 4.92 6.59
N ILE A 88 2.40 3.83 7.35
CA ILE A 88 1.39 3.25 8.24
C ILE A 88 0.91 4.30 9.25
N GLY A 89 1.82 5.08 9.83
CA GLY A 89 1.47 6.14 10.78
C GLY A 89 0.53 7.18 10.19
N ILE A 90 0.82 7.68 8.98
CA ILE A 90 -0.07 8.59 8.25
C ILE A 90 -1.42 7.94 7.95
N CYS A 91 -1.43 6.69 7.50
CA CYS A 91 -2.66 5.94 7.23
C CYS A 91 -3.55 5.83 8.48
N MET A 92 -2.96 5.59 9.66
CA MET A 92 -3.70 5.55 10.93
C MET A 92 -4.30 6.91 11.30
N ILE A 93 -3.54 8.00 11.12
CA ILE A 93 -4.01 9.37 11.39
C ILE A 93 -5.18 9.73 10.48
N VAL A 94 -5.07 9.45 9.18
CA VAL A 94 -6.15 9.71 8.22
C VAL A 94 -7.37 8.85 8.54
N LEU A 95 -7.17 7.57 8.85
CA LEU A 95 -8.26 6.69 9.28
C LEU A 95 -8.96 7.25 10.53
N ALA A 96 -8.23 7.77 11.52
CA ALA A 96 -8.80 8.38 12.72
C ALA A 96 -9.76 9.54 12.39
N ALA A 97 -9.42 10.37 11.40
CA ALA A 97 -10.33 11.41 10.93
C ALA A 97 -11.61 10.80 10.31
N MET A 98 -11.46 9.71 9.56
CA MET A 98 -12.53 9.08 8.76
C MET A 98 -13.47 8.14 9.53
N ILE A 99 -13.07 7.48 10.63
CA ILE A 99 -13.87 6.42 11.30
C ILE A 99 -15.25 6.85 11.84
N GLY A 100 -15.60 8.14 11.80
CA GLY A 100 -16.95 8.63 12.10
C GLY A 100 -17.92 8.60 10.90
N LEU A 101 -17.43 8.33 9.70
CA LEU A 101 -18.23 8.30 8.47
C LEU A 101 -19.02 6.99 8.33
N PRO A 102 -20.16 7.00 7.61
CA PRO A 102 -20.89 5.78 7.30
C PRO A 102 -20.01 4.78 6.55
N ARG A 103 -20.11 3.49 6.91
CA ARG A 103 -19.29 2.43 6.31
C ARG A 103 -19.37 2.35 4.76
N PRO A 104 -20.53 2.56 4.11
CA PRO A 104 -20.59 2.61 2.65
C PRO A 104 -19.74 3.73 2.05
N VAL A 105 -19.64 4.88 2.73
CA VAL A 105 -18.80 6.00 2.31
C VAL A 105 -17.33 5.62 2.44
N LEU A 106 -16.92 5.02 3.56
CA LEU A 106 -15.55 4.52 3.73
C LEU A 106 -15.17 3.52 2.65
N PHE A 107 -16.06 2.56 2.35
CA PHE A 107 -15.84 1.57 1.31
C PHE A 107 -15.72 2.21 -0.08
N ALA A 108 -16.61 3.14 -0.43
CA ALA A 108 -16.57 3.86 -1.69
C ALA A 108 -15.31 4.70 -1.84
N VAL A 109 -14.91 5.44 -0.80
CA VAL A 109 -13.68 6.25 -0.79
C VAL A 109 -12.45 5.35 -0.93
N GLY A 110 -12.38 4.23 -0.19
CA GLY A 110 -11.28 3.28 -0.29
C GLY A 110 -11.13 2.69 -1.69
N LEU A 111 -12.26 2.29 -2.31
CA LEU A 111 -12.28 1.80 -3.70
C LEU A 111 -11.90 2.87 -4.70
N LEU A 112 -12.38 4.11 -4.53
CA LEU A 112 -12.07 5.22 -5.42
C LEU A 112 -10.57 5.56 -5.35
N ILE A 113 -9.99 5.56 -4.16
CA ILE A 113 -8.56 5.81 -3.98
C ILE A 113 -7.74 4.69 -4.63
N VAL A 114 -7.96 3.42 -4.25
CA VAL A 114 -7.20 2.28 -4.80
C VAL A 114 -7.42 2.10 -6.30
N GLY A 115 -8.66 2.26 -6.76
CA GLY A 115 -9.03 2.06 -8.15
C GLY A 115 -8.75 3.25 -9.06
N GLY A 116 -8.67 4.47 -8.52
CA GLY A 116 -8.60 5.71 -9.30
C GLY A 116 -7.29 6.47 -9.18
N HIS A 117 -6.44 6.20 -8.18
CA HIS A 117 -5.21 6.98 -8.00
C HIS A 117 -4.27 6.91 -9.21
N ASN A 118 -4.24 5.81 -9.98
CA ASN A 118 -3.40 5.71 -11.17
C ASN A 118 -3.75 6.75 -12.26
N LEU A 119 -4.95 7.34 -12.25
CA LEU A 119 -5.29 8.45 -13.16
C LEU A 119 -4.48 9.72 -12.87
N LEU A 120 -3.89 9.81 -11.67
CA LEU A 120 -3.06 10.92 -11.24
C LEU A 120 -1.58 10.71 -11.57
N ASP A 121 -1.18 9.53 -12.07
CA ASP A 121 0.21 9.21 -12.44
C ASP A 121 0.86 10.23 -13.40
N PRO A 122 0.13 10.87 -14.36
CA PRO A 122 0.71 11.90 -15.23
C PRO A 122 1.04 13.23 -14.53
N ILE A 123 0.52 13.46 -13.32
CA ILE A 123 0.74 14.71 -12.58
C ILE A 123 2.07 14.61 -11.83
N HIS A 124 3.06 15.35 -12.32
CA HIS A 124 4.38 15.42 -11.70
C HIS A 124 4.74 16.86 -11.38
N LEU A 125 4.93 17.16 -10.10
CA LEU A 125 5.30 18.50 -9.63
C LEU A 125 6.82 18.62 -9.51
N GLN A 126 7.35 19.78 -9.86
CA GLN A 126 8.78 20.12 -9.67
C GLN A 126 9.01 20.79 -8.30
N PRO A 127 10.24 20.76 -7.74
CA PRO A 127 10.52 21.30 -6.41
C PRO A 127 10.18 22.79 -6.20
N ASP A 128 10.21 23.58 -7.28
CA ASP A 128 9.88 25.01 -7.30
C ASP A 128 8.36 25.28 -7.35
N GLN A 129 7.54 24.26 -7.60
CA GLN A 129 6.10 24.39 -7.74
C GLN A 129 5.36 24.31 -6.39
N PRO A 130 4.23 25.04 -6.25
CA PRO A 130 3.44 24.98 -5.02
C PRO A 130 2.92 23.56 -4.77
N PHE A 131 2.82 23.20 -3.49
CA PHE A 131 2.36 21.88 -3.02
C PHE A 131 3.23 20.68 -3.40
N PHE A 132 4.42 20.88 -4.00
CA PHE A 132 5.36 19.80 -4.34
C PHE A 132 5.55 18.79 -3.20
N ALA A 133 5.90 19.27 -2.00
CA ALA A 133 6.16 18.39 -0.86
C ALA A 133 4.93 17.55 -0.46
N VAL A 134 3.74 18.13 -0.53
CA VAL A 134 2.48 17.43 -0.21
C VAL A 134 2.19 16.40 -1.28
N TRP A 135 2.32 16.75 -2.56
CA TRP A 135 2.14 15.83 -3.67
C TRP A 135 3.15 14.68 -3.65
N ALA A 136 4.40 14.96 -3.32
CA ALA A 136 5.44 13.96 -3.15
C ALA A 136 5.10 12.98 -2.02
N MET A 137 4.53 13.46 -0.91
CA MET A 137 4.08 12.56 0.16
C MET A 137 2.86 11.74 -0.25
N LEU A 138 1.93 12.30 -1.02
CA LEU A 138 0.68 11.65 -1.40
C LEU A 138 0.86 10.64 -2.53
N HIS A 139 1.54 11.02 -3.61
CA HIS A 139 1.49 10.28 -4.86
C HIS A 139 2.86 10.14 -5.56
N GLN A 140 3.75 11.13 -5.45
CA GLN A 140 5.00 11.16 -6.21
C GLN A 140 6.22 10.73 -5.38
N ARG A 141 6.91 9.66 -5.79
CA ARG A 141 8.19 9.27 -5.17
C ARG A 141 9.30 10.26 -5.53
N ASP A 142 9.73 11.08 -4.58
CA ASP A 142 10.71 12.14 -4.80
C ASP A 142 11.56 12.47 -3.57
N VAL A 143 12.47 13.42 -3.73
CA VAL A 143 13.31 14.01 -2.68
C VAL A 143 12.83 15.44 -2.40
N ILE A 144 12.54 15.69 -1.14
CA ILE A 144 12.14 16.98 -0.60
C ILE A 144 13.35 17.58 0.09
N ALA A 145 13.78 18.76 -0.38
CA ALA A 145 14.81 19.53 0.31
C ALA A 145 14.26 20.06 1.64
N LEU A 146 15.02 19.89 2.72
CA LEU A 146 14.71 20.40 4.05
C LEU A 146 15.75 21.45 4.47
N PRO A 147 15.45 22.27 5.50
CA PRO A 147 16.41 23.21 6.05
C PRO A 147 17.72 22.53 6.49
N PHE A 148 18.80 23.32 6.54
CA PHE A 148 20.12 22.88 7.02
C PHE A 148 20.78 21.77 6.19
N GLY A 149 20.41 21.63 4.91
CA GLY A 149 20.99 20.63 4.01
C GLY A 149 20.47 19.20 4.20
N LEU A 150 19.44 19.03 5.05
CA LEU A 150 18.73 17.76 5.18
C LEU A 150 17.87 17.50 3.93
N VAL A 151 17.60 16.22 3.68
CA VAL A 151 16.68 15.80 2.62
C VAL A 151 15.71 14.76 3.17
N ALA A 152 14.45 14.84 2.78
CA ALA A 152 13.46 13.79 3.04
C ALA A 152 13.14 13.06 1.74
N LYS A 153 13.05 11.74 1.77
CA LYS A 153 12.75 10.93 0.58
C LYS A 153 11.43 10.18 0.75
N THR A 154 10.45 10.49 -0.10
CA THR A 154 9.11 9.89 -0.07
C THR A 154 9.16 8.50 -0.70
N THR A 155 9.56 7.50 0.10
CA THR A 155 9.74 6.14 -0.42
C THR A 155 8.40 5.42 -0.56
N TYR A 156 7.41 5.75 0.27
CA TYR A 156 6.06 5.20 0.24
C TYR A 156 5.02 6.32 0.10
N PRO A 157 4.70 6.78 -1.12
CA PRO A 157 3.62 7.76 -1.31
C PRO A 157 2.29 7.21 -0.76
N VAL A 158 1.63 7.97 0.12
CA VAL A 158 0.65 7.42 1.09
C VAL A 158 -0.76 7.24 0.53
N LEU A 159 -1.13 7.92 -0.55
CA LEU A 159 -2.50 7.97 -1.05
C LEU A 159 -3.12 6.59 -1.26
N PRO A 160 -2.55 5.67 -2.05
CA PRO A 160 -3.14 4.35 -2.23
C PRO A 160 -3.16 3.53 -0.94
N TRP A 161 -2.19 3.70 -0.04
CA TRP A 161 -2.14 3.02 1.26
C TRP A 161 -3.26 3.47 2.20
N ILE A 162 -3.66 4.75 2.14
CA ILE A 162 -4.87 5.26 2.81
C ILE A 162 -6.10 4.50 2.29
N GLY A 163 -6.19 4.28 0.97
CA GLY A 163 -7.26 3.46 0.40
C GLY A 163 -7.28 2.04 0.99
N VAL A 164 -6.11 1.40 1.09
CA VAL A 164 -5.97 0.04 1.64
C VAL A 164 -6.38 -0.04 3.11
N ILE A 165 -5.92 0.86 3.98
CA ILE A 165 -6.27 0.83 5.41
C ILE A 165 -7.77 1.05 5.62
N VAL A 166 -8.38 1.94 4.82
CA VAL A 166 -9.81 2.25 4.88
C VAL A 166 -10.65 1.06 4.42
N LEU A 167 -10.24 0.37 3.34
CA LEU A 167 -10.88 -0.87 2.90
C LEU A 167 -10.75 -1.97 3.95
N GLY A 168 -9.57 -2.11 4.58
CA GLY A 168 -9.35 -3.01 5.70
C GLY A 168 -10.33 -2.74 6.86
N TYR A 169 -10.48 -1.48 7.25
CA TYR A 169 -11.47 -1.07 8.26
C TYR A 169 -12.91 -1.40 7.84
N ALA A 170 -13.27 -1.16 6.58
CA ALA A 170 -14.61 -1.44 6.05
C ALA A 170 -14.95 -2.96 6.06
N VAL A 171 -13.94 -3.82 5.90
CA VAL A 171 -14.07 -5.30 5.97
C VAL A 171 -14.08 -5.81 7.42
N GLY A 172 -13.59 -5.02 8.38
CA GLY A 172 -13.56 -5.32 9.81
C GLY A 172 -14.80 -6.02 10.42
N PRO A 173 -16.05 -5.66 10.05
CA PRO A 173 -17.23 -6.35 10.55
C PRO A 173 -17.25 -7.85 10.31
N TRP A 174 -16.58 -8.37 9.28
CA TRP A 174 -16.52 -9.82 8.99
C TRP A 174 -15.80 -10.63 10.07
N PHE A 175 -15.03 -9.97 10.94
CA PHE A 175 -14.33 -10.59 12.06
C PHE A 175 -15.12 -10.54 13.38
N LEU A 176 -16.34 -9.99 13.37
CA LEU A 176 -17.21 -10.00 14.56
C LEU A 176 -17.70 -11.41 14.90
N PRO A 177 -17.91 -11.73 16.20
CA PRO A 177 -18.35 -13.05 16.64
C PRO A 177 -19.65 -13.56 16.00
N LYS A 178 -20.51 -12.64 15.56
CA LYS A 178 -21.78 -12.96 14.89
C LYS A 178 -21.64 -13.59 13.50
N PHE A 179 -20.46 -13.51 12.88
CA PHE A 179 -20.20 -14.14 11.59
C PHE A 179 -19.52 -15.47 11.79
N ALA A 180 -20.15 -16.54 11.31
CA ALA A 180 -19.54 -17.86 11.30
C ALA A 180 -18.27 -17.87 10.43
N THR A 181 -17.24 -18.58 10.89
CA THR A 181 -15.96 -18.84 10.20
C THR A 181 -16.18 -19.15 8.71
N HIS A 182 -17.07 -20.10 8.41
CA HIS A 182 -17.40 -20.49 7.03
C HIS A 182 -17.92 -19.33 6.14
N THR A 183 -18.67 -18.37 6.71
CA THR A 183 -19.14 -17.20 5.96
C THR A 183 -18.00 -16.23 5.68
N ARG A 184 -17.10 -16.04 6.66
CA ARG A 184 -15.90 -15.22 6.51
C ARG A 184 -14.98 -15.81 5.43
N GLU A 185 -14.71 -17.12 5.50
CA GLU A 185 -13.92 -17.83 4.49
C GLU A 185 -14.49 -17.65 3.09
N ARG A 186 -15.80 -17.88 2.90
CA ARG A 186 -16.42 -17.76 1.56
C ARG A 186 -16.29 -16.36 1.00
N ARG A 187 -16.41 -15.33 1.85
CA ARG A 187 -16.24 -13.93 1.45
C ARG A 187 -14.81 -13.60 1.06
N PHE A 188 -13.82 -14.02 1.86
CA PHE A 188 -12.42 -13.79 1.53
C PHE A 188 -11.95 -14.61 0.32
N MET A 189 -12.46 -15.82 0.14
CA MET A 189 -12.21 -16.63 -1.05
C MET A 189 -12.77 -15.95 -2.30
N ALA A 190 -14.03 -15.51 -2.27
CA ALA A 190 -14.63 -14.79 -3.39
C ALA A 190 -13.91 -13.46 -3.68
N LEU A 191 -13.55 -12.71 -2.64
CA LEU A 191 -12.80 -11.46 -2.76
C LEU A 191 -11.41 -11.70 -3.37
N GLY A 192 -10.64 -12.65 -2.82
CA GLY A 192 -9.31 -13.00 -3.29
C GLY A 192 -9.31 -13.46 -4.75
N CYS A 193 -10.18 -14.42 -5.09
CA CYS A 193 -10.35 -14.87 -6.47
C CYS A 193 -10.78 -13.73 -7.39
N GLY A 194 -11.74 -12.88 -6.97
CA GLY A 194 -12.19 -11.73 -7.74
C GLY A 194 -11.06 -10.73 -8.03
N MET A 195 -10.22 -10.45 -7.04
CA MET A 195 -9.06 -9.56 -7.20
C MET A 195 -8.01 -10.14 -8.14
N LEU A 196 -7.73 -11.44 -8.06
CA LEU A 196 -6.78 -12.10 -8.95
C LEU A 196 -7.30 -12.20 -10.40
N VAL A 197 -8.60 -12.48 -10.58
CA VAL A 197 -9.22 -12.45 -11.92
C VAL A 197 -9.19 -11.04 -12.49
N ALA A 198 -9.55 -10.02 -11.71
CA ALA A 198 -9.46 -8.63 -12.13
C ALA A 198 -8.02 -8.22 -12.49
N PHE A 199 -7.03 -8.65 -11.69
CA PHE A 199 -5.62 -8.45 -11.98
C PHE A 199 -5.25 -9.04 -13.35
N VAL A 200 -5.58 -10.31 -13.61
CA VAL A 200 -5.24 -10.98 -14.89
C VAL A 200 -5.90 -10.27 -16.07
N ILE A 201 -7.19 -9.96 -15.98
CA ILE A 201 -7.94 -9.28 -17.05
C ILE A 201 -7.32 -7.92 -17.38
N LEU A 202 -7.11 -7.07 -16.35
CA LEU A 202 -6.54 -5.75 -16.55
C LEU A 202 -5.08 -5.80 -17.01
N ARG A 203 -4.29 -6.73 -16.48
CA ARG A 203 -2.89 -6.90 -16.86
C ARG A 203 -2.74 -7.35 -18.31
N LEU A 204 -3.62 -8.24 -18.80
CA LEU A 204 -3.66 -8.65 -20.20
C LEU A 204 -4.14 -7.52 -21.13
N ALA A 205 -5.11 -6.71 -20.69
CA ALA A 205 -5.53 -5.52 -21.43
C ALA A 205 -4.42 -4.45 -21.52
N ASN A 206 -3.49 -4.44 -20.56
CA ASN A 206 -2.23 -3.67 -20.57
C ASN A 206 -2.37 -2.14 -20.69
N GLY A 207 -3.54 -1.59 -20.36
CA GLY A 207 -3.86 -0.16 -20.53
C GLY A 207 -4.10 0.65 -19.26
N TYR A 208 -4.37 0.02 -18.11
CA TYR A 208 -4.67 0.71 -16.86
C TYR A 208 -4.19 -0.03 -15.62
N GLY A 209 -3.89 0.73 -14.56
CA GLY A 209 -3.62 0.21 -13.21
C GLY A 209 -2.17 -0.18 -12.94
N ASP A 210 -1.27 -0.06 -13.93
CA ASP A 210 0.20 -0.08 -13.79
C ASP A 210 0.84 0.35 -15.12
N LYS A 211 2.17 0.49 -15.14
CA LYS A 211 2.96 0.62 -16.36
C LYS A 211 2.77 -0.60 -17.26
N SER A 212 2.65 -0.36 -18.56
CA SER A 212 2.48 -1.41 -19.55
C SER A 212 3.66 -2.38 -19.54
N TRP A 213 3.37 -3.68 -19.55
CA TRP A 213 4.39 -4.69 -19.80
C TRP A 213 4.64 -4.83 -21.30
N PHE A 214 5.76 -5.44 -21.64
CA PHE A 214 6.21 -5.64 -23.02
C PHE A 214 6.80 -7.04 -23.21
N VAL A 215 6.72 -7.53 -24.44
CA VAL A 215 7.35 -8.79 -24.86
C VAL A 215 8.83 -8.57 -25.09
N VAL A 216 9.65 -9.53 -24.64
CA VAL A 216 11.08 -9.60 -24.96
C VAL A 216 11.26 -10.70 -26.00
N GLU A 217 11.56 -10.28 -27.23
CA GLU A 217 11.73 -11.19 -28.35
C GLU A 217 12.79 -12.25 -28.06
N GLY A 218 12.45 -13.51 -28.32
CA GLY A 218 13.35 -14.64 -28.07
C GLY A 218 13.54 -15.03 -26.60
N ASP A 219 12.93 -14.33 -25.64
CA ASP A 219 13.11 -14.58 -24.21
C ASP A 219 11.78 -14.61 -23.44
N ALA A 220 11.23 -15.82 -23.29
CA ALA A 220 9.99 -16.06 -22.54
C ALA A 220 10.14 -15.76 -21.04
N LEU A 221 11.33 -15.98 -20.46
CA LEU A 221 11.57 -15.70 -19.04
C LEU A 221 11.50 -14.20 -18.78
N ARG A 222 12.15 -13.39 -19.60
CA ARG A 222 12.11 -11.93 -19.48
C ARG A 222 10.74 -11.35 -19.83
N THR A 223 10.03 -11.94 -20.78
CA THR A 223 8.62 -11.57 -21.03
C THR A 223 7.76 -11.84 -19.79
N THR A 224 7.95 -12.99 -19.13
CA THR A 224 7.25 -13.32 -17.89
C THR A 224 7.62 -12.34 -16.76
N LEU A 225 8.90 -11.99 -16.63
CA LEU A 225 9.36 -10.99 -15.67
C LEU A 225 8.73 -9.62 -15.92
N SER A 226 8.62 -9.21 -17.19
CA SER A 226 7.94 -7.98 -17.61
C SER A 226 6.48 -7.99 -17.16
N PHE A 227 5.79 -9.12 -17.36
CA PHE A 227 4.40 -9.30 -16.95
C PHE A 227 4.21 -9.18 -15.42
N VAL A 228 5.07 -9.82 -14.61
CA VAL A 228 4.96 -9.79 -13.13
C VAL A 228 5.61 -8.56 -12.48
N SER A 229 6.31 -7.73 -13.25
CA SER A 229 6.96 -6.52 -12.74
C SER A 229 5.94 -5.39 -12.58
N LEU A 230 5.59 -5.12 -11.32
CA LEU A 230 4.57 -4.16 -10.93
C LEU A 230 5.18 -3.00 -10.12
N THR A 231 4.61 -1.81 -10.32
CA THR A 231 5.02 -0.57 -9.63
C THR A 231 4.56 -0.61 -8.17
N LYS A 232 5.52 -0.42 -7.26
CA LYS A 232 5.29 -0.52 -5.81
C LYS A 232 5.17 0.85 -5.14
N TYR A 233 5.75 1.90 -5.71
CA TYR A 233 5.81 3.23 -5.13
C TYR A 233 5.47 4.33 -6.15
N PRO A 234 4.24 4.87 -6.12
CA PRO A 234 3.08 4.42 -5.34
C PRO A 234 2.64 3.00 -5.75
N PRO A 235 2.07 2.19 -4.84
CA PRO A 235 1.58 0.86 -5.20
C PRO A 235 0.45 0.99 -6.21
N SER A 236 0.64 0.40 -7.38
CA SER A 236 -0.34 0.44 -8.47
C SER A 236 -1.59 -0.37 -8.12
N LEU A 237 -2.72 -0.11 -8.80
CA LEU A 237 -3.92 -0.95 -8.67
C LEU A 237 -3.60 -2.43 -8.92
N LEU A 238 -2.82 -2.75 -9.96
CA LEU A 238 -2.49 -4.15 -10.27
C LEU A 238 -1.58 -4.77 -9.21
N PHE A 239 -0.65 -4.00 -8.65
CA PHE A 239 0.14 -4.43 -7.51
C PHE A 239 -0.75 -4.76 -6.30
N LEU A 240 -1.73 -3.91 -5.99
CA LEU A 240 -2.64 -4.11 -4.87
C LEU A 240 -3.60 -5.29 -5.11
N LEU A 241 -4.15 -5.43 -6.32
CA LEU A 241 -5.03 -6.57 -6.66
C LEU A 241 -4.30 -7.90 -6.50
N LEU A 242 -3.05 -8.00 -6.99
CA LEU A 242 -2.25 -9.21 -6.85
C LEU A 242 -1.93 -9.52 -5.38
N THR A 243 -1.37 -8.54 -4.67
CA THR A 243 -0.84 -8.76 -3.31
C THR A 243 -1.94 -8.97 -2.27
N LEU A 244 -3.00 -8.14 -2.29
CA LEU A 244 -4.14 -8.31 -1.39
C LEU A 244 -5.01 -9.49 -1.79
N GLY A 245 -5.11 -9.83 -3.08
CA GLY A 245 -5.79 -11.02 -3.56
C GLY A 245 -5.15 -12.31 -3.01
N ILE A 246 -3.82 -12.41 -3.12
CA ILE A 246 -3.05 -13.49 -2.48
C ILE A 246 -3.24 -13.46 -0.97
N GLY A 247 -3.16 -12.29 -0.33
CA GLY A 247 -3.35 -12.14 1.11
C GLY A 247 -4.71 -12.63 1.62
N ALA A 248 -5.78 -12.35 0.88
CA ALA A 248 -7.12 -12.82 1.20
C ALA A 248 -7.22 -14.36 1.13
N LEU A 249 -6.60 -14.99 0.13
CA LEU A 249 -6.56 -16.45 0.02
C LEU A 249 -5.67 -17.10 1.08
N LEU A 250 -4.54 -16.47 1.42
CA LEU A 250 -3.68 -16.92 2.52
C LEU A 250 -4.43 -16.89 3.85
N LEU A 251 -5.24 -15.86 4.11
CA LEU A 251 -6.08 -15.79 5.30
C LEU A 251 -7.05 -16.98 5.37
N VAL A 252 -7.71 -17.33 4.25
CA VAL A 252 -8.59 -18.51 4.19
C VAL A 252 -7.82 -19.79 4.46
N ALA A 253 -6.62 -19.94 3.88
CA ALA A 253 -5.79 -21.12 4.10
C ALA A 253 -5.39 -21.27 5.57
N LEU A 254 -4.97 -20.19 6.22
CA LEU A 254 -4.59 -20.16 7.64
C LEU A 254 -5.78 -20.39 8.58
N GLU A 255 -6.98 -19.96 8.20
CA GLU A 255 -8.19 -20.17 8.99
C GLU A 255 -8.67 -21.63 8.99
N ARG A 256 -8.25 -22.42 8.00
CA ARG A 256 -8.57 -23.85 7.85
C ARG A 256 -7.56 -24.80 8.49
N MET A 257 -6.39 -24.28 8.90
CA MET A 257 -5.36 -25.04 9.61
C MET A 257 -5.72 -25.17 11.09
#